data_AF-A0A4S0UYK6-F1
#
_entry.id   AF-A0A4S0UYK6-F1
#
_cell.length_a   1.000
_cell.length_b   1.000
_cell.length_c   1.000
_cell.angle_alpha   90.00
_cell.angle_beta   90.00
_cell.angle_gamma   90.00
#
_symmetry.space_group_name_H-M   'P 1'
#
loop_
_entity.id
_entity.type
_entity.pdbx_description
1 polymer ?
#
loop_
_entity_poly.entity_id
_entity_poly.type
_entity_poly.pdbx_seq_one_letter_code
_entity_poly.pdbx_strand_id
1 'polypeptide(L)' 'MNVELQLNAALGSTRGASSQWSREAAQAVHDLPFNDLLFRAQTIHRENFDPNRVQLSRLLSIKT' A
#
# COMPACT_ATOMS: atom_id res chain seq x y z
N MET A 1 40.12 16.03 -20.12
CA MET A 1 41.02 15.45 -19.09
C MET A 1 40.35 15.68 -17.75
N ASN A 2 39.69 14.76 -17.07
CA ASN A 2 39.43 13.32 -17.21
C ASN A 2 37.97 13.15 -16.74
N VAL A 3 37.12 12.39 -17.43
CA VAL A 3 37.12 10.91 -17.44
C VAL A 3 37.06 10.38 -16.00
N GLU A 4 35.87 10.43 -15.43
CA GLU A 4 35.35 9.49 -14.42
C GLU A 4 33.88 9.27 -14.85
N LEU A 5 33.66 8.34 -15.79
CA LEU A 5 33.02 7.05 -15.50
C LEU A 5 31.55 7.26 -15.09
N GLN A 6 30.61 7.21 -16.03
CA GLN A 6 29.93 5.94 -16.35
C GLN A 6 30.00 4.91 -15.21
N LEU A 7 29.26 5.12 -14.10
CA LEU A 7 28.97 4.02 -13.16
C LEU A 7 27.63 4.10 -12.40
N ASN A 8 26.65 4.87 -12.86
CA ASN A 8 25.31 4.85 -12.26
C ASN A 8 24.24 4.24 -13.18
N ALA A 9 24.65 3.57 -14.27
CA ALA A 9 23.74 2.94 -15.22
C ALA A 9 23.18 1.57 -14.79
N ALA A 10 23.51 1.07 -13.59
CA ALA A 10 23.15 -0.32 -13.21
C ALA A 10 22.99 -0.57 -11.70
N LEU A 11 22.43 0.37 -10.92
CA LEU A 11 22.16 0.13 -9.49
C LEU A 11 20.66 0.14 -9.20
N GLY A 12 20.04 -0.99 -9.53
CA GLY A 12 19.05 -1.65 -8.68
C GLY A 12 17.73 -0.91 -8.44
N SER A 13 16.73 -1.21 -9.27
CA SER A 13 15.36 -1.29 -8.76
C SER A 13 14.62 -2.46 -9.41
N THR A 14 15.13 -3.67 -9.22
CA THR A 14 14.28 -4.83 -8.96
C THR A 14 13.64 -4.71 -7.57
N ARG A 15 13.04 -3.54 -7.26
CA ARG A 15 12.08 -3.48 -6.16
C ARG A 15 10.92 -4.35 -6.63
N GLY A 16 10.79 -5.52 -6.00
CA GLY A 16 9.97 -6.63 -6.44
C GLY A 16 8.66 -6.14 -7.04
N ALA A 17 8.29 -6.70 -8.20
CA ALA A 17 7.09 -6.35 -8.93
C ALA A 17 5.89 -6.36 -7.97
N SER A 18 5.57 -5.20 -7.40
CA SER A 18 4.34 -4.99 -6.67
C SER A 18 3.26 -5.25 -7.71
N SER A 19 2.46 -6.30 -7.50
CA SER A 19 1.30 -6.55 -8.34
C SER A 19 0.52 -5.25 -8.42
N GLN A 20 0.57 -4.61 -9.59
CA GLN A 20 -0.09 -3.34 -9.78
C GLN A 20 -1.58 -3.64 -9.73
N TRP A 21 -2.30 -2.97 -8.85
CA TRP A 21 -3.75 -3.11 -8.79
C TRP A 21 -4.35 -2.64 -10.11
N SER A 22 -5.05 -3.54 -10.80
CA SER A 22 -5.86 -3.18 -11.96
C SER A 22 -7.26 -2.74 -11.50
N ARG A 23 -7.95 -1.98 -12.36
CA ARG A 23 -9.33 -1.55 -12.09
C ARG A 23 -10.27 -2.74 -11.96
N GLU A 24 -10.06 -3.75 -12.81
CA GLU A 24 -10.87 -4.97 -12.86
C GLU A 24 -10.71 -5.78 -11.57
N ALA A 25 -9.49 -5.85 -11.02
CA ALA A 25 -9.22 -6.51 -9.74
C ALA A 25 -9.90 -5.78 -8.56
N ALA A 26 -9.88 -4.45 -8.55
CA ALA A 26 -10.59 -3.67 -7.53
C ALA A 26 -12.12 -3.84 -7.63
N GLN A 27 -12.66 -3.86 -8.86
CA GLN A 27 -14.09 -4.08 -9.10
C GLN A 27 -14.54 -5.47 -8.63
N ALA A 28 -13.74 -6.50 -8.90
CA ALA A 28 -14.03 -7.87 -8.45
C ALA A 28 -14.11 -7.98 -6.92
N VAL A 29 -13.33 -7.20 -6.18
CA VAL A 29 -13.44 -7.14 -4.70
C VAL A 29 -14.71 -6.40 -4.28
N HIS A 30 -15.03 -5.29 -4.94
CA HIS A 30 -16.22 -4.50 -4.64
C HIS A 30 -17.53 -5.25 -4.91
N ASP A 31 -17.56 -6.13 -5.91
CA ASP A 31 -18.74 -6.89 -6.30
C ASP A 31 -18.99 -8.14 -5.42
N LEU A 32 -18.11 -8.42 -4.46
CA LEU A 32 -18.30 -9.52 -3.50
C LEU A 32 -19.53 -9.27 -2.61
N PRO A 33 -20.19 -10.35 -2.13
CA PRO A 33 -21.22 -10.22 -1.11
C PRO A 33 -20.67 -9.50 0.13
N PHE A 34 -21.46 -8.57 0.66
CA PHE A 34 -21.03 -7.68 1.74
C PHE A 34 -20.45 -8.42 2.97
N ASN A 35 -21.09 -9.52 3.37
CA ASN A 35 -20.65 -10.31 4.53
C ASN A 35 -19.28 -10.98 4.29
N ASP A 36 -19.03 -11.47 3.08
CA ASP A 36 -17.75 -12.08 2.72
C ASP A 36 -16.64 -11.03 2.65
N LEU A 37 -16.96 -9.84 2.11
CA LEU A 37 -16.03 -8.71 2.08
C LEU A 37 -15.66 -8.28 3.51
N LEU A 38 -16.65 -8.15 4.40
CA LEU A 38 -16.41 -7.76 5.80
C LEU A 38 -15.52 -8.78 6.52
N PHE A 39 -15.81 -10.08 6.36
CA PHE A 39 -15.00 -11.14 6.94
C PHE A 39 -13.56 -11.10 6.42
N ARG A 40 -13.38 -10.98 5.09
CA ARG A 40 -12.06 -10.88 4.46
C ARG A 40 -11.29 -9.66 4.95
N ALA A 41 -11.94 -8.50 5.03
CA ALA A 41 -11.32 -7.26 5.49
C ALA A 41 -10.85 -7.37 6.95
N GLN A 42 -11.68 -7.97 7.83
CA GLN A 42 -11.32 -8.20 9.22
C GLN A 42 -10.14 -9.17 9.35
N THR A 43 -10.13 -10.28 8.61
CA THR A 43 -9.02 -11.24 8.63
C THR A 43 -7.70 -10.55 8.27
N ILE A 44 -7.65 -9.81 7.17
CA ILE A 44 -6.45 -9.08 6.73
C ILE A 44 -6.04 -8.02 7.77
N HIS A 45 -7.01 -7.29 8.35
CA HIS A 45 -6.70 -6.29 9.37
C HIS A 45 -6.04 -6.91 10.60
N ARG A 46 -6.52 -8.08 11.06
CA ARG A 46 -5.96 -8.79 12.22
C ARG A 46 -4.60 -9.43 11.96
N GLU A 47 -4.31 -9.79 10.72
CA GLU A 47 -3.00 -10.30 10.30
C GLU A 47 -1.92 -9.20 10.30
N ASN A 48 -2.31 -7.94 10.04
CA ASN A 48 -1.37 -6.85 9.82
C ASN A 48 -1.35 -5.81 10.96
N PHE A 49 -2.41 -5.73 11.77
CA PHE A 49 -2.57 -4.74 12.84
C PHE A 49 -3.01 -5.40 14.15
N ASP A 50 -2.72 -4.76 15.28
CA ASP A 50 -3.26 -5.17 16.57
C ASP A 50 -4.78 -4.94 16.59
N PRO A 51 -5.60 -6.01 16.73
CA PRO A 51 -7.05 -5.92 16.64
C PRO A 51 -7.70 -4.99 17.66
N ASN A 52 -7.05 -4.74 18.80
CA ASN A 52 -7.61 -3.95 19.89
C ASN A 52 -6.99 -2.54 20.00
N ARG A 53 -6.17 -2.14 19.00
CA ARG A 53 -5.46 -0.86 19.01
C ARG A 53 -5.99 0.06 17.92
N VAL A 54 -6.36 1.27 18.32
CA VAL A 54 -6.82 2.32 17.38
C VAL A 54 -5.84 3.49 17.36
N GLN A 55 -5.61 4.06 16.18
CA GLN A 55 -4.81 5.28 16.03
C GLN A 55 -5.66 6.52 16.33
N LEU A 56 -5.19 7.37 17.25
CA LEU A 56 -5.80 8.67 17.52
C LEU A 56 -4.97 9.78 16.87
N SER A 57 -5.62 10.59 16.04
CA SER A 57 -5.01 11.75 15.40
C SER A 57 -5.86 13.00 15.66
N ARG A 58 -5.22 14.10 16.06
CA ARG A 58 -5.88 15.40 16.24
C ARG A 58 -5.43 16.34 15.13
N LEU A 59 -6.37 16.75 14.30
CA LEU A 59 -6.13 17.79 13.31
C LEU A 59 -6.29 19.17 13.97
N LEU A 60 -5.39 20.09 13.65
CA LEU A 60 -5.53 21.51 13.97
C LEU A 60 -5.49 22.29 12.67
N SER A 61 -6.52 23.11 12.44
CA SER A 61 -6.50 24.08 11.35
C SER A 61 -5.80 25.34 11.83
N ILE A 62 -4.53 25.50 11.42
CA ILE A 62 -3.78 26.72 11.65
C ILE A 62 -4.02 27.61 10.44
N LYS A 63 -4.65 28.76 10.65
CA LYS A 63 -4.75 29.84 9.67
C LYS A 63 -3.79 30.95 10.08
N THR A 64 -2.76 31.17 9.28
CA THR A 64 -1.92 32.38 9.31
C THR A 64 -2.54 33.50 8.49
#